data_AF-A0ABD1G350-F1
#
_entry.id   AF-A0ABD1G350-F1
#
_cell.length_a   1.000
_cell.length_b   1.000
_cell.length_c   1.000
_cell.angle_alpha   90.00
_cell.angle_beta   90.00
_cell.angle_gamma   90.00
#
_symmetry.space_group_name_H-M   'P 1'
#
loop_
_entity.id
_entity.type
_entity.pdbx_description
1 polymer ?
#
loop_
_entity_poly.entity_id
_entity_poly.type
_entity_poly.pdbx_seq_one_letter_code
_entity_poly.pdbx_strand_id
1 'polypeptide(L)'
;MAASSSPLNLSRLELGRRPDCSVPNFVKLRRDASKTKYLPSRLCVASAANGGGFRNPVVEGDGIIIVDHGSRRKESNLMLNEFVIMFRDKTKYPVVEPAHMELAEPSIKDAFDSCVQQGATRVIVSPFFLSPGRHWHQDIPSLTAEAAKDHPEVSYVITAPLGLHELLVDVVNDRITYCLNHVAGEEECSVCAGTGKCRLYN
;
A
#
# COMPACT_ATOMS: atom_id res chain seq x y z
N MET A 1 14.20 -74.24 -23.36
CA MET A 1 15.26 -73.37 -23.90
C MET A 1 15.07 -72.00 -23.29
N ALA A 2 16.04 -71.59 -22.47
CA ALA A 2 16.06 -70.34 -21.74
C ALA A 2 16.96 -69.32 -22.46
N ALA A 3 16.60 -68.05 -22.37
CA ALA A 3 17.49 -66.89 -22.35
C ALA A 3 16.69 -65.76 -21.65
N SER A 4 16.82 -65.60 -20.32
CA SER A 4 17.82 -64.77 -19.60
C SER A 4 17.54 -63.26 -19.77
N SER A 5 16.87 -62.61 -18.80
CA SER A 5 17.48 -61.84 -17.68
C SER A 5 18.27 -60.61 -18.19
N SER A 6 17.94 -59.35 -17.90
CA SER A 6 17.90 -58.71 -16.58
C SER A 6 17.57 -57.21 -16.71
N PRO A 7 17.23 -56.51 -15.61
CA PRO A 7 16.68 -55.15 -15.60
C PRO A 7 17.75 -54.08 -15.74
N LEU A 8 17.42 -52.94 -16.38
CA LEU A 8 18.31 -51.79 -16.40
C LEU A 8 18.22 -50.99 -15.09
N ASN A 9 19.42 -50.77 -14.57
CA ASN A 9 19.80 -50.30 -13.26
C ASN A 9 19.83 -48.77 -13.20
N LEU A 10 19.33 -48.20 -12.10
CA LEU A 10 19.59 -46.83 -11.70
C LEU A 10 21.10 -46.62 -11.53
N SER A 11 21.71 -45.82 -12.40
CA SER A 11 23.02 -45.24 -12.13
C SER A 11 23.02 -43.75 -12.47
N ARG A 12 22.98 -42.96 -11.40
CA ARG A 12 23.83 -41.77 -11.16
C ARG A 12 24.14 -40.93 -12.41
N LEU A 13 23.22 -40.04 -12.78
CA LEU A 13 23.56 -38.89 -13.61
C LEU A 13 24.19 -37.80 -12.74
N GLU A 14 25.40 -37.44 -13.13
CA GLU A 14 26.26 -36.49 -12.44
C GLU A 14 25.65 -35.08 -12.39
N LEU A 15 25.89 -34.40 -11.27
CA LEU A 15 25.65 -32.97 -11.08
C LEU A 15 26.47 -32.15 -12.10
N GLY A 16 25.89 -31.93 -13.27
CA GLY A 16 26.39 -31.02 -14.28
C GLY A 16 26.37 -29.57 -13.77
N ARG A 17 27.53 -28.90 -13.89
CA ARG A 17 27.77 -27.48 -13.59
C ARG A 17 26.63 -26.57 -14.04
N ARG A 18 26.23 -25.63 -13.18
CA ARG A 18 25.35 -24.51 -13.52
C ARG A 18 25.97 -23.73 -14.70
N PRO A 19 25.21 -23.43 -15.77
CA PRO A 19 25.68 -22.49 -16.77
C PRO A 19 25.69 -21.07 -16.17
N ASP A 20 26.76 -20.36 -16.47
CA ASP A 20 27.04 -18.97 -16.11
C ASP A 20 25.85 -18.05 -16.47
N CYS A 21 25.15 -17.55 -15.45
CA CYS A 21 24.10 -16.55 -15.63
C CYS A 21 24.77 -15.18 -15.84
N SER A 22 25.25 -14.93 -17.05
CA SER A 22 25.61 -13.59 -17.49
C SER A 22 24.34 -12.72 -17.52
N VAL A 23 24.21 -11.85 -16.52
CA VAL A 23 23.12 -10.89 -16.40
C VAL A 23 23.15 -9.96 -17.62
N PRO A 24 22.05 -9.80 -18.38
CA PRO A 24 21.99 -8.83 -19.47
C PRO A 24 22.24 -7.42 -18.91
N ASN A 25 23.08 -6.68 -19.61
CA ASN A 25 23.52 -5.33 -19.28
C ASN A 25 22.35 -4.34 -19.45
N PHE A 26 21.40 -4.36 -18.52
CA PHE A 26 20.39 -3.32 -18.38
C PHE A 26 21.11 -2.03 -18.01
N VAL A 27 21.11 -1.09 -18.96
CA VAL A 27 21.41 0.33 -18.83
C VAL A 27 22.18 0.67 -17.56
N LYS A 28 23.50 0.87 -17.69
CA LYS A 28 24.31 1.59 -16.69
C LYS A 28 23.66 2.96 -16.42
N LEU A 29 22.72 3.01 -15.49
CA LEU A 29 22.29 4.23 -14.83
C LEU A 29 23.54 4.76 -14.15
N ARG A 30 24.21 5.70 -14.81
CA ARG A 30 25.25 6.50 -14.19
C ARG A 30 24.60 7.12 -12.96
N ARG A 31 25.10 6.73 -11.77
CA ARG A 31 24.85 7.45 -10.53
C ARG A 31 25.43 8.85 -10.70
N ASP A 32 24.62 9.75 -11.23
CA ASP A 32 24.85 11.17 -11.08
C ASP A 32 24.31 11.54 -9.69
N ALA A 33 25.22 11.85 -8.77
CA ALA A 33 24.95 12.05 -7.34
C ALA A 33 24.17 13.36 -7.04
N SER A 34 23.42 13.89 -8.01
CA SER A 34 22.89 15.25 -7.98
C SER A 34 21.35 15.36 -8.03
N LYS A 35 20.57 14.29 -8.29
CA LYS A 35 19.09 14.42 -8.44
C LYS A 35 18.21 13.27 -7.94
N THR A 36 18.62 12.50 -6.93
CA THR A 36 17.70 11.53 -6.29
C THR A 36 16.90 12.24 -5.20
N LYS A 37 15.69 12.73 -5.53
CA LYS A 37 14.73 13.30 -4.56
C LYS A 37 14.18 12.26 -3.55
N TYR A 38 14.48 10.99 -3.75
CA TYR A 38 14.15 9.90 -2.85
C TYR A 38 15.40 9.53 -2.04
N LEU A 39 15.66 10.31 -1.01
CA LEU A 39 16.50 9.85 0.09
C LEU A 39 15.82 8.63 0.72
N PRO A 40 16.57 7.59 1.13
CA PRO A 40 15.99 6.53 1.93
C PRO A 40 15.42 7.19 3.18
N SER A 41 14.09 7.20 3.30
CA SER A 41 13.44 7.55 4.55
C SER A 41 14.06 6.65 5.61
N ARG A 42 14.71 7.25 6.61
CA ARG A 42 15.09 6.51 7.81
C ARG A 42 13.84 5.74 8.25
N LEU A 43 13.94 4.41 8.26
CA LEU A 43 12.97 3.45 8.77
C LEU A 43 11.87 4.11 9.62
N CYS A 44 10.67 4.30 9.07
CA CYS A 44 9.47 4.52 9.90
C CYS A 44 9.02 3.22 10.58
N VAL A 45 9.64 2.08 10.24
CA VAL A 45 9.47 0.84 10.97
C VAL A 45 10.49 0.83 12.10
N ALA A 46 10.06 1.28 13.28
CA ALA A 46 10.82 1.01 14.49
C ALA A 46 10.99 -0.50 14.61
N SER A 47 12.21 -0.99 14.39
CA SER A 47 12.64 -2.25 14.97
C SER A 47 12.50 -2.12 16.48
N ALA A 48 11.75 -3.02 17.10
CA ALA A 48 11.54 -3.10 18.54
C ALA A 48 12.81 -3.58 19.29
N ALA A 49 13.99 -3.12 18.88
CA ALA A 49 15.25 -3.38 19.52
C ALA A 49 16.04 -2.05 19.62
N ASN A 50 16.12 -1.53 20.84
CA ASN A 50 16.90 -0.37 21.29
C ASN A 50 16.23 1.02 21.22
N GLY A 51 15.45 1.34 22.26
CA GLY A 51 15.75 2.47 23.16
C GLY A 51 15.62 3.91 22.66
N GLY A 52 15.07 4.17 21.47
CA GLY A 52 14.81 5.52 20.97
C GLY A 52 13.45 5.60 20.30
N GLY A 53 12.37 5.56 21.11
CA GLY A 53 11.00 5.54 20.60
C GLY A 53 10.64 6.82 19.87
N PHE A 54 10.32 6.71 18.58
CA PHE A 54 9.52 7.72 17.89
C PHE A 54 8.19 7.85 18.65
N ARG A 55 7.97 8.98 19.32
CA ARG A 55 6.66 9.28 19.93
C ARG A 55 5.66 9.46 18.78
N ASN A 56 4.51 8.82 18.90
CA ASN A 56 3.41 9.05 17.97
C ASN A 56 2.99 10.53 18.06
N PRO A 57 3.13 11.35 16.99
CA PRO A 57 2.83 12.77 17.04
C PRO A 57 1.33 13.08 16.92
N VAL A 58 0.50 12.05 16.66
CA VAL A 58 -0.96 12.18 16.62
C VAL A 58 -1.51 12.26 18.05
N VAL A 59 -2.37 13.25 18.30
CA VAL A 59 -2.94 13.55 19.61
C VAL A 59 -4.47 13.47 19.60
N GLU A 60 -5.11 13.54 20.76
CA GLU A 60 -6.57 13.36 20.93
C GLU A 60 -7.41 14.36 20.11
N GLY A 61 -6.91 15.58 19.92
CA GLY A 61 -7.56 16.62 19.11
C GLY A 61 -7.33 16.51 17.60
N ASP A 62 -6.73 15.43 17.10
CA ASP A 62 -6.50 15.22 15.67
C ASP A 62 -7.63 14.42 15.02
N GLY A 63 -8.15 14.94 13.91
CA GLY A 63 -8.97 14.20 12.96
C GLY A 63 -8.14 13.76 11.76
N ILE A 64 -8.28 12.51 11.33
CA ILE A 64 -7.54 11.98 10.17
C ILE A 64 -8.52 11.74 9.03
N ILE A 65 -8.22 12.27 7.85
CA ILE A 65 -8.97 11.97 6.64
C ILE A 65 -8.08 11.12 5.73
N ILE A 66 -8.54 9.93 5.36
CA ILE A 66 -7.87 9.09 4.37
C ILE A 66 -8.58 9.26 3.03
N VAL A 67 -7.86 9.83 2.05
CA VAL A 67 -8.46 10.28 0.79
C VAL A 67 -8.02 9.43 -0.38
N ASP A 68 -8.94 8.92 -1.19
CA ASP A 68 -8.64 8.38 -2.52
C ASP A 68 -9.34 9.18 -3.67
N HIS A 69 -9.28 8.70 -4.90
CA HIS A 69 -9.94 9.37 -6.04
C HIS A 69 -11.48 9.26 -6.02
N GLY A 70 -12.01 8.25 -5.33
CA GLY A 70 -13.33 7.70 -5.56
C GLY A 70 -13.38 6.82 -6.81
N SER A 71 -14.44 6.04 -6.91
CA SER A 71 -14.72 5.17 -8.04
C SER A 71 -16.21 5.20 -8.36
N ARG A 72 -16.54 5.05 -9.64
CA ARG A 72 -17.93 4.80 -10.07
C ARG A 72 -18.44 3.42 -9.62
N ARG A 73 -17.53 2.52 -9.24
CA ARG A 73 -17.87 1.20 -8.70
C ARG A 73 -18.01 1.30 -7.19
N LYS A 74 -19.21 1.04 -6.68
CA LYS A 74 -19.52 1.13 -5.26
C LYS A 74 -18.62 0.22 -4.42
N GLU A 75 -18.30 -0.97 -4.91
CA GLU A 75 -17.44 -1.94 -4.21
C GLU A 75 -16.04 -1.39 -3.98
N SER A 76 -15.52 -0.56 -4.91
CA SER A 76 -14.22 0.08 -4.73
C SER A 76 -14.22 1.12 -3.62
N ASN A 77 -15.30 1.89 -3.49
CA ASN A 77 -15.41 2.89 -2.42
C ASN A 77 -15.57 2.22 -1.04
N LEU A 78 -16.27 1.07 -0.99
CA LEU A 78 -16.41 0.29 0.24
C LEU A 78 -15.05 -0.23 0.77
N MET A 79 -14.11 -0.57 -0.12
CA MET A 79 -12.77 -0.97 0.30
C MET A 79 -12.02 0.14 1.06
N LEU A 80 -12.22 1.41 0.71
CA LEU A 80 -11.63 2.52 1.47
C LEU A 80 -12.23 2.59 2.88
N ASN A 81 -13.55 2.39 3.00
CA ASN A 81 -14.23 2.38 4.31
C ASN A 81 -13.72 1.23 5.20
N GLU A 82 -13.58 0.04 4.63
CA GLU A 82 -12.98 -1.12 5.33
C GLU A 82 -11.54 -0.82 5.77
N PHE A 83 -10.75 -0.19 4.89
CA PHE A 83 -9.38 0.21 5.22
C PHE A 83 -9.34 1.24 6.36
N VAL A 84 -10.23 2.23 6.36
CA VAL A 84 -10.35 3.22 7.45
C VAL A 84 -10.68 2.55 8.78
N ILE A 85 -11.59 1.58 8.79
CA ILE A 85 -11.90 0.78 10.00
C ILE A 85 -10.67 0.03 10.47
N MET A 86 -9.99 -0.70 9.58
CA MET A 86 -8.75 -1.42 9.91
C MET A 86 -7.66 -0.48 10.44
N PHE A 87 -7.53 0.70 9.84
CA PHE A 87 -6.56 1.71 10.24
C PHE A 87 -6.88 2.26 11.63
N ARG A 88 -8.13 2.61 11.89
CA ARG A 88 -8.61 3.07 13.21
C ARG A 88 -8.39 2.00 14.27
N ASP A 89 -8.72 0.74 13.97
CA ASP A 89 -8.56 -0.38 14.89
C ASP A 89 -7.09 -0.66 15.21
N LYS A 90 -6.20 -0.52 14.22
CA LYS A 90 -4.77 -0.75 14.40
C LYS A 90 -4.07 0.40 15.14
N THR A 91 -4.44 1.65 14.85
CA THR A 91 -3.77 2.85 15.39
C THR A 91 -4.38 3.36 16.68
N LYS A 92 -5.65 3.03 16.94
CA LYS A 92 -6.46 3.54 18.05
C LYS A 92 -6.67 5.06 18.01
N TYR A 93 -6.53 5.69 16.84
CA TYR A 93 -6.87 7.10 16.69
C TYR A 93 -8.37 7.34 16.84
N PRO A 94 -8.78 8.40 17.55
CA PRO A 94 -10.17 8.59 17.92
C PRO A 94 -11.04 8.92 16.71
N VAL A 95 -10.57 9.78 15.81
CA VAL A 95 -11.32 10.28 14.66
C VAL A 95 -10.57 9.96 13.37
N VAL A 96 -11.16 9.08 12.55
CA VAL A 96 -10.62 8.69 11.23
C VAL A 96 -11.78 8.57 10.25
N GLU A 97 -11.77 9.39 9.21
CA GLU A 97 -12.83 9.50 8.21
C GLU A 97 -12.30 9.12 6.81
N PRO A 98 -13.08 8.38 6.00
CA PRO A 98 -12.80 8.22 4.58
C PRO A 98 -13.19 9.50 3.83
N ALA A 99 -12.54 9.78 2.70
CA ALA A 99 -13.03 10.74 1.73
C ALA A 99 -12.63 10.36 0.31
N HIS A 100 -13.40 10.87 -0.65
CA HIS A 100 -13.16 10.71 -2.07
C HIS A 100 -13.03 12.08 -2.73
N MET A 101 -12.12 12.21 -3.69
CA MET A 101 -11.85 13.50 -4.33
C MET A 101 -12.93 13.96 -5.31
N GLU A 102 -13.50 13.06 -6.12
CA GLU A 102 -14.34 13.47 -7.26
C GLU A 102 -15.49 12.50 -7.57
N LEU A 103 -15.27 11.19 -7.45
CA LEU A 103 -16.16 10.21 -8.06
C LEU A 103 -17.15 9.54 -7.11
N ALA A 104 -17.09 9.87 -5.82
CA ALA A 104 -17.88 9.23 -4.78
C ALA A 104 -18.01 10.15 -3.57
N GLU A 105 -18.91 9.77 -2.66
CA GLU A 105 -19.11 10.42 -1.37
C GLU A 105 -18.68 9.48 -0.24
N PRO A 106 -18.19 9.98 0.91
CA PRO A 106 -18.12 11.40 1.30
C PRO A 106 -16.99 12.18 0.61
N SER A 107 -17.21 13.48 0.36
CA SER A 107 -16.19 14.39 -0.16
C SER A 107 -15.17 14.76 0.92
N ILE A 108 -14.04 15.38 0.53
CA ILE A 108 -13.07 15.94 1.48
C ILE A 108 -13.74 16.94 2.43
N LYS A 109 -14.71 17.72 1.94
CA LYS A 109 -15.44 18.68 2.76
C LYS A 109 -16.28 17.96 3.82
N ASP A 110 -17.05 16.95 3.43
CA ASP A 110 -17.91 16.22 4.37
C ASP A 110 -17.09 15.52 5.46
N ALA A 111 -15.95 14.93 5.09
CA ALA A 111 -15.04 14.31 6.04
C ALA A 111 -14.38 15.34 6.97
N PHE A 112 -14.05 16.53 6.47
CA PHE A 112 -13.52 17.63 7.29
C PHE A 112 -14.56 18.10 8.30
N ASP A 113 -15.79 18.37 7.84
CA ASP A 113 -16.91 18.76 8.70
C ASP A 113 -17.19 17.70 9.77
N SER A 114 -17.15 16.41 9.40
CA SER A 114 -17.29 15.28 10.33
C SER A 114 -16.16 15.25 11.38
N CYS A 115 -14.91 15.48 10.98
CA CYS A 115 -13.80 15.55 11.93
C CYS A 115 -14.01 16.66 12.97
N VAL A 116 -14.42 17.85 12.51
CA VAL A 116 -14.65 19.00 13.40
C VAL A 116 -15.84 18.77 14.33
N GLN A 117 -16.93 18.18 13.83
CA GLN A 117 -18.08 17.81 14.66
C GLN A 117 -17.72 16.80 15.75
N GLN A 118 -16.71 15.97 15.52
CA GLN A 118 -16.17 15.03 16.51
C GLN A 118 -15.13 15.65 17.45
N GLY A 119 -14.87 16.96 17.35
CA GLY A 119 -13.99 17.70 18.26
C GLY A 119 -12.54 17.87 17.77
N ALA A 120 -12.25 17.61 16.49
CA ALA A 120 -10.91 17.84 15.95
C ALA A 120 -10.55 19.34 15.96
N THR A 121 -9.37 19.64 16.47
CA THR A 121 -8.73 20.98 16.45
C THR A 121 -7.60 21.06 15.42
N ARG A 122 -7.19 19.89 14.90
CA ARG A 122 -6.30 19.76 13.76
C ARG A 122 -6.75 18.61 12.85
N VAL A 123 -6.77 18.82 11.54
CA VAL A 123 -7.12 17.81 10.54
C VAL A 123 -5.88 17.37 9.75
N ILE A 124 -5.65 16.07 9.68
CA ILE A 124 -4.54 15.45 8.94
C ILE A 124 -5.12 14.75 7.72
N VAL A 125 -4.91 15.32 6.53
CA VAL A 125 -5.39 14.77 5.26
C VAL A 125 -4.30 13.90 4.64
N SER A 126 -4.55 12.59 4.56
CA SER A 126 -3.61 11.58 4.11
C SER A 126 -4.04 10.94 2.78
N PRO A 127 -3.37 11.24 1.66
CA PRO A 127 -3.68 10.62 0.37
C PRO A 127 -3.33 9.13 0.33
N PHE A 128 -4.31 8.29 0.00
CA PHE A 128 -4.16 6.85 -0.19
C PHE A 128 -3.73 6.51 -1.63
N PHE A 129 -2.59 7.08 -2.06
CA PHE A 129 -2.03 6.92 -3.41
C PHE A 129 -0.65 6.28 -3.40
N LEU A 130 -0.38 5.42 -4.39
CA LEU A 130 0.94 4.76 -4.53
C LEU A 130 2.01 5.67 -5.16
N SER A 131 1.60 6.72 -5.86
CA SER A 131 2.53 7.62 -6.58
C SER A 131 2.17 9.08 -6.35
N PRO A 132 3.16 9.98 -6.24
CA PRO A 132 2.89 11.41 -6.31
C PRO A 132 2.42 11.79 -7.72
N GLY A 133 1.44 12.69 -7.79
CA GLY A 133 0.84 13.13 -9.05
C GLY A 133 0.14 14.48 -8.90
N ARG A 134 -0.51 14.94 -9.97
CA ARG A 134 -1.22 16.23 -10.00
C ARG A 134 -2.20 16.38 -8.83
N HIS A 135 -2.95 15.32 -8.54
CA HIS A 135 -3.96 15.27 -7.49
C HIS A 135 -3.40 15.59 -6.10
N TRP A 136 -2.21 15.07 -5.77
CA TRP A 136 -1.55 15.40 -4.52
C TRP A 136 -1.00 16.83 -4.50
N HIS A 137 -0.50 17.33 -5.63
CA HIS A 137 0.13 18.66 -5.70
C HIS A 137 -0.86 19.83 -5.77
N GLN A 138 -2.07 19.61 -6.29
CA GLN A 138 -2.99 20.70 -6.63
C GLN A 138 -4.37 20.47 -6.01
N ASP A 139 -4.99 19.34 -6.33
CA ASP A 139 -6.42 19.15 -6.08
C ASP A 139 -6.72 18.92 -4.59
N ILE A 140 -6.03 17.99 -3.91
CA ILE A 140 -6.22 17.76 -2.46
C ILE A 140 -5.92 19.04 -1.65
N PRO A 141 -4.81 19.77 -1.89
CA PRO A 141 -4.58 21.06 -1.26
C PRO A 141 -5.71 22.07 -1.48
N SER A 142 -6.19 22.20 -2.72
CA SER A 142 -7.27 23.14 -3.02
C SER A 142 -8.58 22.76 -2.34
N LEU A 143 -8.98 21.49 -2.38
CA LEU A 143 -10.22 21.00 -1.79
C LEU A 143 -10.18 21.07 -0.25
N THR A 144 -9.05 20.73 0.35
CA THR A 144 -8.85 20.84 1.81
C THR A 144 -8.90 22.29 2.25
N ALA A 145 -8.24 23.20 1.51
CA ALA A 145 -8.26 24.62 1.81
C ALA A 145 -9.67 25.22 1.69
N GLU A 146 -10.48 24.76 0.72
CA GLU A 146 -11.88 25.17 0.60
C GLU A 146 -12.70 24.70 1.80
N ALA A 147 -12.60 23.43 2.18
CA ALA A 147 -13.30 22.87 3.35
C ALA A 147 -12.93 23.60 4.66
N ALA A 148 -11.65 23.94 4.83
CA ALA A 148 -11.17 24.62 6.03
C ALA A 148 -11.69 26.06 6.19
N LYS A 149 -12.22 26.71 5.13
CA LYS A 149 -12.78 28.07 5.24
C LYS A 149 -13.98 28.12 6.20
N ASP A 150 -14.72 27.03 6.31
CA ASP A 150 -15.88 26.93 7.19
C ASP A 150 -15.47 26.75 8.67
N HIS A 151 -14.19 26.43 8.95
CA HIS A 151 -13.65 26.12 10.28
C HIS A 151 -12.31 26.84 10.54
N PRO A 152 -12.29 28.18 10.61
CA PRO A 152 -11.05 28.97 10.66
C PRO A 152 -10.15 28.73 11.89
N GLU A 153 -10.70 28.15 12.95
CA GLU A 153 -10.00 27.77 14.17
C GLU A 153 -9.28 26.41 14.08
N VAL A 154 -9.59 25.62 13.05
CA VAL A 154 -9.06 24.27 12.86
C VAL A 154 -7.85 24.31 11.94
N SER A 155 -6.70 23.91 12.47
CA SER A 155 -5.48 23.79 11.66
C SER A 155 -5.51 22.53 10.79
N TYR A 156 -4.78 22.49 9.69
CA TYR A 156 -4.69 21.26 8.90
C TYR A 156 -3.32 21.03 8.27
N VAL A 157 -3.03 19.79 7.94
CA VAL A 157 -1.82 19.36 7.23
C VAL A 157 -2.17 18.28 6.21
N ILE A 158 -1.49 18.30 5.07
CA ILE A 158 -1.61 17.27 4.03
C ILE A 158 -0.31 16.47 4.01
N THR A 159 -0.41 15.16 4.17
CA THR A 159 0.78 14.30 4.18
C THR A 159 1.28 14.03 2.76
N ALA A 160 2.47 13.44 2.66
CA ALA A 160 2.85 12.75 1.42
C ALA A 160 1.88 11.56 1.18
N PRO A 161 1.65 11.17 -0.09
CA PRO A 161 1.00 9.90 -0.40
C PRO A 161 1.88 8.73 0.07
N LEU A 162 1.35 7.50 0.02
CA LEU A 162 2.10 6.29 0.43
C LEU A 162 3.45 6.20 -0.29
N GLY A 163 3.47 6.45 -1.60
CA GLY A 163 4.71 6.55 -2.37
C GLY A 163 5.59 5.30 -2.29
N LEU A 164 6.91 5.49 -2.45
CA LEU A 164 7.88 4.42 -2.21
C LEU A 164 8.10 4.26 -0.71
N HIS A 165 7.67 3.12 -0.17
CA HIS A 165 7.82 2.79 1.25
C HIS A 165 8.20 1.31 1.41
N GLU A 166 9.13 0.98 2.32
CA GLU A 166 9.60 -0.40 2.51
C GLU A 166 8.45 -1.36 2.87
N LEU A 167 7.53 -0.95 3.75
CA LEU A 167 6.31 -1.73 4.05
C LEU A 167 5.43 -2.05 2.83
N LEU A 168 5.45 -1.24 1.77
CA LEU A 168 4.73 -1.58 0.54
C LEU A 168 5.42 -2.72 -0.22
N VAL A 169 6.75 -2.84 -0.12
CA VAL A 169 7.48 -4.00 -0.65
C VAL A 169 7.01 -5.28 0.05
N ASP A 170 6.86 -5.22 1.38
CA ASP A 170 6.38 -6.35 2.18
C ASP A 170 4.95 -6.74 1.79
N VAL A 171 4.03 -5.76 1.67
CA VAL A 171 2.64 -6.01 1.25
C VAL A 171 2.56 -6.62 -0.15
N VAL A 172 3.38 -6.14 -1.09
CA VAL A 172 3.44 -6.70 -2.44
C VAL A 172 3.96 -8.14 -2.42
N ASN A 173 5.03 -8.41 -1.68
CA ASN A 173 5.60 -9.75 -1.57
C ASN A 173 4.67 -10.74 -0.87
N ASP A 174 3.97 -10.30 0.18
CA ASP A 174 2.92 -11.06 0.86
C ASP A 174 1.81 -11.43 -0.13
N ARG A 175 1.30 -10.46 -0.90
CA ARG A 175 0.27 -10.71 -1.91
C ARG A 175 0.72 -11.70 -2.99
N ILE A 176 1.96 -11.58 -3.49
CA ILE A 176 2.53 -12.51 -4.48
C ILE A 176 2.59 -13.92 -3.90
N THR A 177 3.18 -14.08 -2.72
CA THR A 177 3.36 -15.38 -2.07
C THR A 177 2.01 -16.02 -1.76
N TYR A 178 1.05 -15.23 -1.27
CA TYR A 178 -0.31 -15.68 -1.04
C TYR A 178 -0.95 -16.24 -2.31
N CYS A 179 -0.92 -15.48 -3.41
CA CYS A 179 -1.49 -15.96 -4.67
C CYS A 179 -0.76 -17.21 -5.20
N LEU A 180 0.58 -17.24 -5.21
CA LEU A 180 1.34 -18.40 -5.69
C LEU A 180 1.02 -19.69 -4.92
N ASN A 181 0.80 -19.59 -3.61
CA ASN A 181 0.43 -20.74 -2.77
C ASN A 181 -0.98 -21.28 -3.08
N HIS A 182 -1.86 -20.49 -3.70
CA HIS A 182 -3.24 -20.87 -4.00
C HIS A 182 -3.47 -21.21 -5.48
N VAL A 183 -2.70 -20.62 -6.39
CA VAL A 183 -2.80 -20.90 -7.84
C VAL A 183 -2.55 -22.37 -8.18
N ALA A 184 -1.84 -23.11 -7.32
CA ALA A 184 -1.62 -24.56 -7.46
C ALA A 184 -2.73 -25.45 -6.86
N GLY A 185 -3.76 -24.88 -6.23
CA GLY A 185 -4.87 -25.60 -5.59
C GLY A 185 -6.16 -25.67 -6.44
N GLU A 186 -7.20 -26.31 -5.90
CA GLU A 186 -8.50 -26.48 -6.56
C GLU A 186 -9.44 -25.26 -6.41
N GLU A 187 -9.15 -24.33 -5.47
CA GLU A 187 -10.01 -23.16 -5.17
C GLU A 187 -9.27 -21.82 -5.33
N GLU A 188 -10.00 -20.81 -5.82
CA GLU A 188 -9.50 -19.43 -5.96
C GLU A 188 -9.21 -18.81 -4.58
N CYS A 189 -8.08 -18.11 -4.44
CA CYS A 189 -7.75 -17.49 -3.15
C CYS A 189 -8.75 -16.39 -2.78
N SER A 190 -8.96 -16.16 -1.47
CA SER A 190 -9.97 -15.22 -0.97
C SER A 190 -9.87 -13.79 -1.53
N VAL A 191 -8.68 -13.38 -1.98
CA VAL A 191 -8.41 -12.04 -2.51
C VAL A 191 -8.72 -11.93 -3.99
N CYS A 192 -8.59 -13.04 -4.72
CA CYS A 192 -8.96 -13.11 -6.12
C CYS A 192 -10.39 -13.61 -6.30
N ALA A 193 -11.07 -14.07 -5.25
CA ALA A 193 -12.38 -14.70 -5.30
C ALA A 193 -13.37 -13.90 -6.18
N GLY A 194 -13.95 -14.59 -7.17
CA GLY A 194 -14.93 -14.03 -8.11
C GLY A 194 -14.32 -13.24 -9.27
N THR A 195 -12.99 -13.17 -9.38
CA THR A 195 -12.32 -12.50 -10.51
C THR A 195 -11.94 -13.47 -11.64
N GLY A 196 -11.79 -14.75 -11.33
CA GLY A 196 -11.28 -15.76 -12.27
C GLY A 196 -9.85 -15.48 -12.70
N LYS A 197 -9.08 -14.71 -11.91
CA LYS A 197 -7.72 -14.27 -12.23
C LYS A 197 -6.64 -15.02 -11.47
N CYS A 198 -6.98 -15.80 -10.44
CA CYS A 198 -6.03 -16.62 -9.70
C CYS A 198 -5.65 -17.89 -10.48
N ARG A 199 -4.86 -17.76 -11.55
CA ARG A 199 -4.42 -18.90 -12.38
C ARG A 199 -3.09 -18.63 -13.08
N LEU A 200 -2.41 -19.70 -13.47
CA LEU A 200 -1.29 -19.63 -14.42
C LEU A 200 -1.83 -19.51 -15.85
N TYR A 201 -1.17 -18.66 -16.65
CA TYR A 201 -1.41 -18.52 -18.08
C TYR A 201 -0.18 -19.08 -18.80
N ASN A 202 -0.40 -19.97 -19.77
CA ASN A 202 0.65 -20.55 -20.63
C ASN A 202 0.59 -19.96 -22.03
#